data_AF-A0A7Y4XUI6-F1
#
_entry.id   AF-A0A7Y4XUI6-F1
#
_cell.length_a   1.000
_cell.length_b   1.000
_cell.length_c   1.000
_cell.angle_alpha   90.00
_cell.angle_beta   90.00
_cell.angle_gamma   90.00
#
_symmetry.space_group_name_H-M   'P 1'
#
loop_
_entity.id
_entity.type
_entity.pdbx_description
1 polymer ?
#
loop_
_entity_poly.entity_id
_entity_poly.type
_entity_poly.pdbx_seq_one_letter_code
_entity_poly.pdbx_strand_id
1 'polypeptide(L)'
;MHPIIEKVTQEVINRSHETRSRYLNYINSIAKKEPIRSGMGCGNLAHGFAACSATEKADLTGIQKANIGIITSYNDMLSAHQPYKDAPDMLKTAIREAGGVAQVAGGVPAMCDGITQGQAGMELSLFSRDLIAMATAIGMSHNMFDGALYLGVCDKIVPGLLIGALSFGHLPAVFVPAGPMPSGITNKEKARARQAYAVGKIGRKELLEAESASYHSLGTCTFYGTANSNQMMMEIMGLHLPGSSFVNPYTPLRDELTKAAAKQVLKFTALGDDYRPIAHMVSEKAIINAVIGLLATGGSTNHTMHLIAIARAAGIVLNWDDFDTLSKAVPLIAKIYPNGPADVNHFHAAGGMGVLIAELLRNGLLHPDTVTVADQRGMHSYTEEPKLIDGVLRWEKVSETSLDTEVLGTIAKPFATGGGLHVMHGNLGRGISKLSAVSEDHQIVEAPAVVFDDQEDMLSAFKRGELEKDFVAVIRYQGPRANGMPELHKLTPPLGVLQDKGFKVALVTDGRMSGASGKVPSVIHLCPECEMGGPLAKVRNGDIIALNLQTGEVNVVMDNAEFAARIPLPKATTNHHYGMGREMFGNFRLGASSAETGASNLFIVD
;
A
#
# COMPACT_ATOMS: atom_id res chain seq x y z
N MET A 1 -23.35 6.30 -12.46
CA MET A 1 -21.93 6.49 -12.16
C MET A 1 -21.63 7.98 -12.20
N HIS A 2 -20.72 8.49 -11.38
CA HIS A 2 -20.32 9.89 -11.37
C HIS A 2 -19.54 10.23 -12.65
N PRO A 3 -19.85 11.35 -13.36
CA PRO A 3 -19.26 11.64 -14.67
C PRO A 3 -17.72 11.71 -14.71
N ILE A 4 -17.09 12.25 -13.66
CA ILE A 4 -15.62 12.33 -13.58
C ILE A 4 -15.01 10.93 -13.45
N ILE A 5 -15.63 10.03 -12.69
CA ILE A 5 -15.14 8.67 -12.50
C ILE A 5 -15.27 7.89 -13.79
N GLU A 6 -16.42 8.00 -14.47
CA GLU A 6 -16.63 7.41 -15.79
C GLU A 6 -15.57 7.88 -16.79
N LYS A 7 -15.32 9.20 -16.84
CA LYS A 7 -14.33 9.82 -17.72
C LYS A 7 -12.92 9.28 -17.46
N VAL A 8 -12.44 9.34 -16.22
CA VAL A 8 -11.09 8.85 -15.86
C VAL A 8 -10.96 7.35 -16.13
N THR A 9 -12.01 6.58 -15.83
CA THR A 9 -12.03 5.14 -16.14
C THR A 9 -11.86 4.89 -17.63
N GLN A 10 -12.58 5.63 -18.48
CA GLN A 10 -12.47 5.48 -19.93
C GLN A 10 -11.10 5.93 -20.46
N GLU A 11 -10.52 6.99 -19.91
CA GLU A 11 -9.17 7.46 -20.24
C GLU A 11 -8.12 6.40 -19.90
N VAL A 12 -8.21 5.78 -18.72
CA VAL A 12 -7.35 4.65 -18.32
C VAL A 12 -7.54 3.45 -19.24
N ILE A 13 -8.78 3.06 -19.57
CA ILE A 13 -9.07 1.96 -20.50
C ILE A 13 -8.43 2.23 -21.87
N ASN A 14 -8.65 3.41 -22.43
CA ASN A 14 -8.12 3.78 -23.75
C ASN A 14 -6.60 3.77 -23.77
N ARG A 15 -5.96 4.35 -22.74
CA ARG A 15 -4.50 4.40 -22.61
C ARG A 15 -3.89 3.01 -22.37
N SER A 16 -4.64 2.11 -21.74
CA SER A 16 -4.23 0.74 -21.44
C SER A 16 -4.55 -0.26 -22.55
N HIS A 17 -5.30 0.14 -23.58
CA HIS A 17 -5.92 -0.81 -24.52
C HIS A 17 -4.92 -1.83 -25.10
N GLU A 18 -3.76 -1.38 -25.59
CA GLU A 18 -2.76 -2.28 -26.16
C GLU A 18 -2.11 -3.18 -25.11
N THR A 19 -1.63 -2.60 -24.01
CA THR A 19 -0.92 -3.33 -22.95
C THR A 19 -1.83 -4.32 -22.23
N ARG A 20 -3.08 -3.93 -21.96
CA ARG A 20 -4.09 -4.74 -21.31
C ARG A 20 -4.55 -5.88 -22.21
N SER A 21 -4.79 -5.60 -23.49
CA SER A 21 -5.14 -6.64 -24.46
C SER A 21 -4.03 -7.67 -24.60
N ARG A 22 -2.77 -7.23 -24.69
CA ARG A 22 -1.61 -8.14 -24.72
C ARG A 22 -1.55 -9.01 -23.47
N TYR A 23 -1.70 -8.42 -22.29
CA TYR A 23 -1.71 -9.14 -21.01
C TYR A 23 -2.84 -10.18 -20.96
N LEU A 24 -4.08 -9.78 -21.22
CA LEU A 24 -5.23 -10.68 -21.17
C LEU A 24 -5.16 -11.79 -22.23
N ASN A 25 -4.70 -11.49 -23.44
CA ASN A 25 -4.50 -12.50 -24.49
C ASN A 25 -3.49 -13.56 -24.07
N TYR A 26 -2.35 -13.13 -23.48
CA TYR A 26 -1.36 -14.06 -22.95
C TYR A 26 -1.96 -14.92 -21.82
N ILE A 27 -2.59 -14.30 -20.82
CA ILE A 27 -3.20 -15.00 -19.69
C ILE A 27 -4.27 -16.01 -20.14
N ASN A 28 -5.15 -15.61 -21.06
CA ASN A 28 -6.19 -16.49 -21.59
C ASN A 28 -5.58 -17.65 -22.41
N SER A 29 -4.44 -17.45 -23.07
CA SER A 29 -3.75 -18.51 -23.83
C SER A 29 -3.13 -19.61 -22.97
N ILE A 30 -2.81 -19.30 -21.70
CA ILE A 30 -2.20 -20.25 -20.76
C ILE A 30 -3.21 -20.84 -19.76
N ALA A 31 -4.43 -20.31 -19.71
CA ALA A 31 -5.51 -20.86 -18.90
C ALA A 31 -5.92 -22.25 -19.40
N LYS A 32 -6.16 -23.19 -18.48
CA LYS A 32 -6.56 -24.57 -18.77
C LYS A 32 -7.79 -24.95 -17.98
N LYS A 33 -8.67 -25.76 -18.57
CA LYS A 33 -9.84 -26.36 -17.88
C LYS A 33 -9.49 -27.60 -17.08
N GLU A 34 -8.37 -28.25 -17.40
CA GLU A 34 -7.83 -29.36 -16.62
C GLU A 34 -6.85 -28.82 -15.58
N PRO A 35 -6.50 -29.62 -14.55
CA PRO A 35 -5.47 -29.20 -13.61
C PRO A 35 -4.17 -28.83 -14.31
N ILE A 36 -3.54 -27.75 -13.87
CA ILE A 36 -2.33 -27.19 -14.52
C ILE A 36 -1.22 -28.23 -14.64
N ARG A 37 -1.12 -29.09 -13.61
CA ARG A 37 -0.14 -30.18 -13.51
C ARG A 37 -0.32 -31.31 -14.53
N SER A 38 -1.46 -31.43 -15.22
CA SER A 38 -1.71 -32.50 -16.21
C SER A 38 -0.70 -32.51 -17.37
N GLY A 39 -0.06 -31.37 -17.65
CA GLY A 39 0.99 -31.26 -18.68
C GLY A 39 2.41 -31.58 -18.20
N MET A 40 2.61 -31.98 -16.94
CA MET A 40 3.93 -32.21 -16.36
C MET A 40 4.39 -33.66 -16.53
N GLY A 41 5.70 -33.86 -16.74
CA GLY A 41 6.27 -35.22 -16.80
C GLY A 41 6.21 -35.94 -15.45
N CYS A 42 6.13 -37.28 -15.47
CA CYS A 42 5.97 -38.11 -14.27
C CYS A 42 7.04 -37.84 -13.18
N GLY A 43 8.29 -37.57 -13.58
CA GLY A 43 9.35 -37.19 -12.64
C GLY A 43 9.02 -35.90 -11.89
N ASN A 44 8.57 -34.87 -12.60
CA ASN A 44 8.20 -33.58 -12.00
C ASN A 44 7.01 -33.73 -11.04
N LEU A 45 6.01 -34.52 -11.43
CA LEU A 45 4.87 -34.84 -10.57
C LEU A 45 5.32 -35.56 -9.29
N ALA A 46 6.19 -36.57 -9.43
CA ALA A 46 6.73 -37.31 -8.29
C ALA A 46 7.47 -36.39 -7.30
N HIS A 47 8.28 -35.44 -7.79
CA HIS A 47 8.91 -34.42 -6.95
C HIS A 47 7.86 -33.53 -6.25
N GLY A 48 6.86 -33.10 -7.00
CA GLY A 48 5.83 -32.16 -6.55
C GLY A 48 4.99 -32.63 -5.37
N PHE A 49 4.66 -33.92 -5.31
CA PHE A 49 3.85 -34.49 -4.22
C PHE A 49 4.62 -35.46 -3.32
N ALA A 50 5.95 -35.55 -3.43
CA ALA A 50 6.77 -36.48 -2.65
C ALA A 50 6.54 -36.36 -1.13
N ALA A 51 6.38 -35.13 -0.65
CA ALA A 51 6.16 -34.80 0.75
C ALA A 51 4.68 -34.89 1.20
N CYS A 52 3.75 -35.09 0.26
CA CYS A 52 2.33 -35.22 0.57
C CYS A 52 2.00 -36.57 1.22
N SER A 53 0.89 -36.63 1.95
CA SER A 53 0.32 -37.87 2.46
C SER A 53 -0.06 -38.84 1.33
N ALA A 54 -0.25 -40.13 1.65
CA ALA A 54 -0.64 -41.12 0.64
C ALA A 54 -1.95 -40.75 -0.09
N THR A 55 -2.93 -40.22 0.65
CA THR A 55 -4.21 -39.75 0.09
C THR A 55 -4.00 -38.56 -0.85
N GLU A 56 -3.25 -37.55 -0.43
CA GLU A 56 -2.95 -36.38 -1.27
C GLU A 56 -2.14 -36.76 -2.51
N LYS A 57 -1.22 -37.73 -2.41
CA LYS A 57 -0.50 -38.28 -3.57
C LYS A 57 -1.46 -38.91 -4.58
N ALA A 58 -2.40 -39.72 -4.11
CA ALA A 58 -3.41 -40.32 -4.99
C ALA A 58 -4.27 -39.24 -5.66
N ASP A 59 -4.70 -38.24 -4.88
CA ASP A 59 -5.48 -37.09 -5.34
C ASP A 59 -4.73 -36.26 -6.41
N LEU A 60 -3.44 -35.99 -6.19
CA LEU A 60 -2.60 -35.21 -7.08
C LEU A 60 -2.07 -35.98 -8.29
N THR A 61 -1.99 -37.31 -8.20
CA THR A 61 -1.69 -38.19 -9.35
C THR A 61 -2.85 -38.20 -10.34
N GLY A 62 -4.08 -38.10 -9.83
CA GLY A 62 -5.27 -37.91 -10.66
C GLY A 62 -5.42 -36.47 -11.18
N ILE A 63 -6.37 -36.30 -12.11
CA ILE A 63 -6.72 -35.02 -12.74
C ILE A 63 -8.03 -34.41 -12.20
N GLN A 64 -8.55 -34.93 -11.08
CA GLN A 64 -9.89 -34.55 -10.59
C GLN A 64 -9.88 -33.44 -9.55
N LYS A 65 -8.80 -33.29 -8.76
CA LYS A 65 -8.76 -32.33 -7.65
C LYS A 65 -7.85 -31.15 -7.94
N ALA A 66 -8.30 -29.97 -7.52
CA ALA A 66 -7.49 -28.75 -7.53
C ALA A 66 -6.38 -28.82 -6.49
N ASN A 67 -5.20 -28.32 -6.85
CA ASN A 67 -4.10 -28.08 -5.93
C ASN A 67 -3.92 -26.58 -5.71
N ILE A 68 -3.95 -26.10 -4.47
CA ILE A 68 -3.88 -24.69 -4.14
C ILE A 68 -2.50 -24.35 -3.56
N GLY A 69 -1.83 -23.39 -4.18
CA GLY A 69 -0.57 -22.86 -3.67
C GLY A 69 -0.81 -21.86 -2.54
N ILE A 70 -0.05 -21.97 -1.45
CA ILE A 70 -0.04 -20.98 -0.36
C ILE A 70 1.30 -20.25 -0.41
N ILE A 71 1.26 -18.93 -0.62
CA ILE A 71 2.43 -18.06 -0.45
C ILE A 71 2.29 -17.35 0.88
N THR A 72 3.26 -17.55 1.78
CA THR A 72 3.22 -17.00 3.13
C THR A 72 4.37 -16.04 3.39
N SER A 73 4.06 -14.90 4.02
CA SER A 73 5.05 -13.99 4.58
C SER A 73 5.20 -14.14 6.10
N TYR A 74 5.01 -15.36 6.64
CA TYR A 74 5.21 -15.63 8.06
C TYR A 74 6.60 -15.19 8.54
N ASN A 75 6.60 -14.46 9.66
CA ASN A 75 7.80 -14.08 10.39
C ASN A 75 7.44 -13.91 11.86
N ASP A 76 8.13 -14.63 12.74
CA ASP A 76 7.86 -14.62 14.18
C ASP A 76 8.11 -13.26 14.84
N MET A 77 9.06 -12.48 14.30
CA MET A 77 9.43 -11.17 14.82
C MET A 77 8.35 -10.10 14.58
N LEU A 78 7.56 -10.24 13.51
CA LEU A 78 6.64 -9.21 13.06
C LEU A 78 5.25 -9.48 13.62
N SER A 79 4.75 -8.62 14.51
CA SER A 79 3.40 -8.76 15.09
C SER A 79 2.32 -8.99 14.02
N ALA A 80 2.43 -8.33 12.86
CA ALA A 80 1.46 -8.43 11.77
C ALA A 80 1.48 -9.75 11.00
N HIS A 81 2.59 -10.51 11.07
CA HIS A 81 2.81 -11.73 10.28
C HIS A 81 3.02 -12.98 11.12
N GLN A 82 3.34 -12.81 12.40
CA GLN A 82 3.38 -13.89 13.37
C GLN A 82 2.05 -14.70 13.39
N PRO A 83 0.85 -14.09 13.23
CA PRO A 83 -0.41 -14.84 13.10
C PRO A 83 -0.45 -15.87 11.97
N TYR A 84 0.41 -15.75 10.95
CA TYR A 84 0.49 -16.71 9.87
C TYR A 84 1.25 -17.99 10.22
N LYS A 85 1.72 -18.17 11.47
CA LYS A 85 2.36 -19.42 11.92
C LYS A 85 1.48 -20.64 11.65
N ASP A 86 0.22 -20.56 12.08
CA ASP A 86 -0.71 -21.69 12.08
C ASP A 86 -1.72 -21.62 10.91
N ALA A 87 -1.80 -20.48 10.22
CA ALA A 87 -2.74 -20.25 9.13
C ALA A 87 -2.59 -21.24 7.96
N PRO A 88 -1.37 -21.60 7.48
CA PRO A 88 -1.22 -22.57 6.40
C PRO A 88 -1.84 -23.94 6.71
N ASP A 89 -1.73 -24.42 7.95
CA ASP A 89 -2.28 -25.73 8.32
C ASP A 89 -3.80 -25.70 8.48
N MET A 90 -4.34 -24.58 8.97
CA MET A 90 -5.78 -24.32 8.97
C MET A 90 -6.34 -24.30 7.53
N LEU A 91 -5.66 -23.61 6.61
CA LEU A 91 -6.06 -23.51 5.20
C LEU A 91 -5.99 -24.87 4.49
N LYS A 92 -4.92 -25.64 4.69
CA LYS A 92 -4.79 -27.01 4.14
C LYS A 92 -5.94 -27.90 4.61
N THR A 93 -6.29 -27.81 5.90
CA THR A 93 -7.38 -28.60 6.47
C THR A 93 -8.72 -28.22 5.82
N ALA A 94 -9.03 -26.93 5.74
CA ALA A 94 -10.27 -26.44 5.13
C ALA A 94 -10.36 -26.77 3.62
N ILE A 95 -9.25 -26.70 2.89
CA ILE A 95 -9.17 -27.08 1.47
C ILE A 95 -9.42 -28.58 1.30
N ARG A 96 -8.82 -29.41 2.14
CA ARG A 96 -9.03 -30.87 2.11
C ARG A 96 -10.48 -31.25 2.38
N GLU A 97 -11.10 -30.62 3.38
CA GLU A 97 -12.52 -30.80 3.69
C GLU A 97 -13.44 -30.35 2.55
N ALA A 98 -13.03 -29.34 1.79
CA ALA A 98 -13.72 -28.87 0.59
C ALA A 98 -13.36 -29.65 -0.69
N GLY A 99 -12.57 -30.73 -0.59
CA GLY A 99 -12.28 -31.64 -1.70
C GLY A 99 -11.06 -31.27 -2.55
N GLY A 100 -10.25 -30.29 -2.14
CA GLY A 100 -8.98 -29.94 -2.80
C GLY A 100 -7.74 -30.46 -2.06
N VAL A 101 -6.56 -30.10 -2.57
CA VAL A 101 -5.27 -30.27 -1.91
C VAL A 101 -4.60 -28.90 -1.82
N ALA A 102 -3.81 -28.63 -0.78
CA ALA A 102 -3.03 -27.40 -0.68
C ALA A 102 -1.59 -27.67 -0.28
N GLN A 103 -0.68 -26.88 -0.82
CA GLN A 103 0.73 -26.94 -0.48
C GLN A 103 1.26 -25.53 -0.24
N VAL A 104 2.18 -25.36 0.71
CA VAL A 104 2.94 -24.11 0.80
C VAL A 104 3.89 -24.07 -0.39
N ALA A 105 3.60 -23.18 -1.33
CA ALA A 105 4.35 -23.02 -2.57
C ALA A 105 5.66 -22.24 -2.33
N GLY A 106 5.68 -21.37 -1.33
CA GLY A 106 6.87 -20.62 -0.97
C GLY A 106 6.66 -19.68 0.20
N GLY A 107 7.77 -19.32 0.84
CA GLY A 107 7.86 -18.22 1.79
C GLY A 107 8.42 -16.97 1.08
N VAL A 108 7.85 -15.80 1.37
CA VAL A 108 8.39 -14.51 0.92
C VAL A 108 8.95 -13.72 2.11
N PRO A 109 9.98 -12.89 1.93
CA PRO A 109 10.51 -12.10 3.02
C PRO A 109 9.46 -11.11 3.55
N ALA A 110 9.44 -10.92 4.87
CA ALA A 110 8.57 -9.96 5.53
C ALA A 110 9.40 -8.90 6.26
N MET A 111 9.50 -7.71 5.66
CA MET A 111 10.13 -6.54 6.28
C MET A 111 9.09 -5.70 7.01
N CYS A 112 9.47 -5.12 8.15
CA CYS A 112 8.65 -4.19 8.91
C CYS A 112 9.24 -2.79 8.85
N ASP A 113 8.52 -1.89 8.19
CA ASP A 113 8.90 -0.48 8.14
C ASP A 113 8.98 0.12 9.55
N GLY A 114 8.11 -0.28 10.48
CA GLY A 114 8.16 0.16 11.88
C GLY A 114 9.47 -0.18 12.60
N ILE A 115 10.16 -1.26 12.23
CA ILE A 115 11.46 -1.64 12.81
C ILE A 115 12.60 -0.90 12.12
N THR A 116 12.50 -0.71 10.80
CA THR A 116 13.60 -0.16 9.98
C THR A 116 13.55 1.37 9.89
N GLN A 117 12.44 2.02 10.28
CA GLN A 117 12.25 3.47 10.24
C GLN A 117 13.39 4.23 10.91
N GLY A 118 13.99 5.16 10.15
CA GLY A 118 15.13 5.96 10.59
C GLY A 118 16.44 5.18 10.75
N GLN A 119 16.52 3.94 10.26
CA GLN A 119 17.73 3.12 10.22
C GLN A 119 18.11 2.82 8.76
N ALA A 120 19.37 2.42 8.54
CA ALA A 120 19.90 2.09 7.21
C ALA A 120 19.07 1.01 6.48
N GLY A 121 18.42 0.09 7.21
CA GLY A 121 17.56 -0.93 6.61
C GLY A 121 16.33 -0.37 5.87
N MET A 122 15.90 0.87 6.16
CA MET A 122 14.76 1.50 5.46
C MET A 122 15.02 1.70 3.97
N GLU A 123 16.28 1.83 3.56
CA GLU A 123 16.70 1.93 2.15
C GLU A 123 16.39 0.66 1.34
N LEU A 124 16.10 -0.47 2.00
CA LEU A 124 15.66 -1.71 1.37
C LEU A 124 14.14 -1.87 1.37
N SER A 125 13.40 -1.03 2.07
CA SER A 125 11.94 -1.15 2.23
C SER A 125 11.24 -1.20 0.88
N LEU A 126 11.41 -0.18 0.04
CA LEU A 126 10.70 -0.14 -1.24
C LEU A 126 11.10 -1.30 -2.15
N PHE A 127 12.38 -1.64 -2.21
CA PHE A 127 12.88 -2.77 -3.01
C PHE A 127 12.39 -4.13 -2.54
N SER A 128 12.05 -4.28 -1.24
CA SER A 128 11.44 -5.50 -0.74
C SER A 128 10.13 -5.82 -1.46
N ARG A 129 9.35 -4.81 -1.92
CA ARG A 129 8.14 -5.03 -2.73
C ARG A 129 8.44 -5.86 -3.97
N ASP A 130 9.45 -5.45 -4.72
CA ASP A 130 9.80 -6.07 -5.99
C ASP A 130 10.47 -7.43 -5.77
N LEU A 131 11.29 -7.56 -4.73
CA LEU A 131 11.85 -8.84 -4.32
C LEU A 131 10.75 -9.83 -3.90
N ILE A 132 9.72 -9.39 -3.20
CA ILE A 132 8.57 -10.22 -2.82
C ILE A 132 7.79 -10.66 -4.06
N ALA A 133 7.60 -9.78 -5.05
CA ALA A 133 6.98 -10.15 -6.31
C ALA A 133 7.79 -11.24 -7.04
N MET A 134 9.12 -11.09 -7.09
CA MET A 134 10.02 -12.09 -7.66
C MET A 134 9.98 -13.42 -6.89
N ALA A 135 10.01 -13.38 -5.55
CA ALA A 135 9.93 -14.57 -4.70
C ALA A 135 8.58 -15.28 -4.83
N THR A 136 7.48 -14.52 -4.91
CA THR A 136 6.15 -15.04 -5.21
C THR A 136 6.13 -15.75 -6.55
N ALA A 137 6.75 -15.15 -7.58
CA ALA A 137 6.82 -15.75 -8.90
C ALA A 137 7.64 -17.05 -8.91
N ILE A 138 8.75 -17.11 -8.16
CA ILE A 138 9.53 -18.34 -7.97
C ILE A 138 8.67 -19.43 -7.33
N GLY A 139 7.96 -19.15 -6.24
CA GLY A 139 7.09 -20.13 -5.59
C GLY A 139 5.96 -20.65 -6.50
N MET A 140 5.34 -19.76 -7.28
CA MET A 140 4.28 -20.15 -8.22
C MET A 140 4.79 -20.85 -9.48
N SER A 141 6.06 -20.63 -9.85
CA SER A 141 6.68 -21.23 -11.04
C SER A 141 6.83 -22.76 -10.99
N HIS A 142 6.59 -23.38 -9.83
CA HIS A 142 6.45 -24.83 -9.73
C HIS A 142 5.33 -25.38 -10.63
N ASN A 143 4.38 -24.52 -11.05
CA ASN A 143 3.38 -24.81 -12.07
C ASN A 143 2.51 -26.04 -11.74
N MET A 144 2.21 -26.20 -10.45
CA MET A 144 1.45 -27.32 -9.90
C MET A 144 0.07 -26.93 -9.38
N PHE A 145 -0.26 -25.64 -9.45
CA PHE A 145 -1.37 -25.06 -8.71
C PHE A 145 -2.49 -24.59 -9.64
N ASP A 146 -3.72 -24.79 -9.22
CA ASP A 146 -4.96 -24.45 -9.91
C ASP A 146 -5.62 -23.18 -9.34
N GLY A 147 -5.03 -22.63 -8.29
CA GLY A 147 -5.39 -21.40 -7.58
C GLY A 147 -4.38 -21.11 -6.47
N ALA A 148 -4.46 -19.93 -5.87
CA ALA A 148 -3.51 -19.55 -4.82
C ALA A 148 -4.11 -18.69 -3.70
N LEU A 149 -3.56 -18.89 -2.50
CA LEU A 149 -3.81 -18.09 -1.30
C LEU A 149 -2.55 -17.28 -0.96
N TYR A 150 -2.73 -15.98 -0.74
CA TYR A 150 -1.65 -15.05 -0.43
C TYR A 150 -1.81 -14.51 0.98
N LEU A 151 -0.87 -14.84 1.86
CA LEU A 151 -0.86 -14.44 3.26
C LEU A 151 0.14 -13.30 3.44
N GLY A 152 -0.36 -12.07 3.51
CA GLY A 152 0.48 -10.89 3.76
C GLY A 152 -0.33 -9.64 4.13
N VAL A 153 0.27 -8.77 4.96
CA VAL A 153 -0.40 -7.55 5.45
C VAL A 153 0.45 -6.28 5.39
N CYS A 154 1.70 -6.35 5.86
CA CYS A 154 2.53 -5.15 6.01
C CYS A 154 2.79 -4.41 4.68
N ASP A 155 3.25 -3.17 4.80
CA ASP A 155 3.33 -2.13 3.77
C ASP A 155 3.72 -2.65 2.37
N LYS A 156 4.93 -3.18 2.22
CA LYS A 156 5.49 -3.57 0.91
C LYS A 156 5.09 -4.97 0.46
N ILE A 157 4.54 -5.75 1.38
CA ILE A 157 4.29 -7.18 1.18
C ILE A 157 3.03 -7.40 0.34
N VAL A 158 1.93 -6.71 0.63
CA VAL A 158 0.69 -6.87 -0.14
C VAL A 158 0.88 -6.46 -1.60
N PRO A 159 1.45 -5.28 -1.93
CA PRO A 159 1.72 -4.93 -3.32
C PRO A 159 2.68 -5.91 -4.00
N GLY A 160 3.72 -6.38 -3.30
CA GLY A 160 4.65 -7.37 -3.85
C GLY A 160 3.98 -8.70 -4.19
N LEU A 161 3.16 -9.23 -3.26
CA LEU A 161 2.38 -10.44 -3.47
C LEU A 161 1.40 -10.29 -4.65
N LEU A 162 0.72 -9.14 -4.74
CA LEU A 162 -0.24 -8.87 -5.82
C LEU A 162 0.44 -8.75 -7.18
N ILE A 163 1.58 -8.05 -7.27
CA ILE A 163 2.36 -7.99 -8.52
C ILE A 163 2.82 -9.40 -8.92
N GLY A 164 3.32 -10.20 -7.98
CA GLY A 164 3.72 -11.59 -8.22
C GLY A 164 2.54 -12.47 -8.69
N ALA A 165 1.38 -12.33 -8.05
CA ALA A 165 0.16 -13.05 -8.41
C ALA A 165 -0.32 -12.73 -9.84
N LEU A 166 -0.22 -11.47 -10.26
CA LEU A 166 -0.64 -11.01 -11.58
C LEU A 166 0.20 -11.61 -12.72
N SER A 167 1.45 -11.99 -12.48
CA SER A 167 2.25 -12.77 -13.43
C SER A 167 1.66 -14.16 -13.71
N PHE A 168 0.89 -14.69 -12.76
CA PHE A 168 0.13 -15.95 -12.88
C PHE A 168 -1.36 -15.66 -13.00
N GLY A 169 -1.70 -14.60 -13.73
CA GLY A 169 -3.05 -14.02 -13.79
C GLY A 169 -4.19 -14.97 -14.18
N HIS A 170 -3.87 -16.12 -14.77
CA HIS A 170 -4.83 -17.18 -15.11
C HIS A 170 -5.29 -17.98 -13.88
N LEU A 171 -4.63 -17.86 -12.73
CA LEU A 171 -5.04 -18.54 -11.52
C LEU A 171 -6.04 -17.67 -10.73
N PRO A 172 -7.08 -18.28 -10.13
CA PRO A 172 -7.83 -17.63 -9.07
C PRO A 172 -6.91 -17.33 -7.89
N ALA A 173 -7.12 -16.18 -7.26
CA ALA A 173 -6.32 -15.73 -6.14
C ALA A 173 -7.22 -15.17 -5.04
N VAL A 174 -6.98 -15.57 -3.79
CA VAL A 174 -7.61 -14.97 -2.62
C VAL A 174 -6.54 -14.50 -1.66
N PHE A 175 -6.62 -13.24 -1.23
CA PHE A 175 -5.73 -12.69 -0.23
C PHE A 175 -6.36 -12.82 1.15
N VAL A 176 -5.57 -13.28 2.13
CA VAL A 176 -6.08 -13.59 3.46
C VAL A 176 -5.43 -12.66 4.50
N PRO A 177 -6.16 -11.64 4.97
CA PRO A 177 -5.63 -10.70 5.95
C PRO A 177 -5.48 -11.36 7.33
N ALA A 178 -4.43 -11.00 8.07
CA ALA A 178 -4.29 -11.40 9.49
C ALA A 178 -5.18 -10.55 10.41
N GLY A 179 -5.35 -9.26 10.07
CA GLY A 179 -6.08 -8.28 10.87
C GLY A 179 -5.18 -7.30 11.64
N PRO A 180 -5.76 -6.19 12.15
CA PRO A 180 -5.08 -5.25 13.02
C PRO A 180 -4.98 -5.80 14.44
N MET A 181 -3.99 -5.32 15.18
CA MET A 181 -3.97 -5.48 16.64
C MET A 181 -5.18 -4.72 17.26
N PRO A 182 -5.70 -5.15 18.41
CA PRO A 182 -6.67 -4.38 19.19
C PRO A 182 -6.17 -2.96 19.53
N SER A 183 -7.08 -2.06 19.91
CA SER A 183 -6.72 -0.70 20.32
C SER A 183 -5.88 -0.70 21.60
N GLY A 184 -4.76 0.02 21.57
CA GLY A 184 -3.85 0.24 22.71
C GLY A 184 -4.00 1.64 23.31
N ILE A 185 -2.88 2.26 23.73
CA ILE A 185 -2.88 3.67 24.13
C ILE A 185 -3.35 4.58 22.98
N THR A 186 -3.85 5.77 23.32
CA THR A 186 -4.32 6.68 22.28
C THR A 186 -3.17 7.22 21.44
N ASN A 187 -3.44 7.48 20.16
CA ASN A 187 -2.43 8.07 19.28
C ASN A 187 -1.99 9.47 19.74
N LYS A 188 -2.85 10.20 20.45
CA LYS A 188 -2.52 11.49 21.07
C LYS A 188 -1.45 11.35 22.15
N GLU A 189 -1.55 10.33 23.01
CA GLU A 189 -0.55 10.04 24.02
C GLU A 189 0.79 9.63 23.39
N LYS A 190 0.74 8.78 22.36
CA LYS A 190 1.92 8.38 21.59
C LYS A 190 2.63 9.58 20.96
N ALA A 191 1.90 10.45 20.25
CA ALA A 191 2.46 11.64 19.61
C ALA A 191 3.06 12.61 20.64
N ARG A 192 2.38 12.81 21.78
CA ARG A 192 2.87 13.64 22.88
C ARG A 192 4.19 13.11 23.45
N ALA A 193 4.32 11.80 23.64
CA ALA A 193 5.56 11.18 24.11
C ALA A 193 6.71 11.44 23.12
N ARG A 194 6.48 11.23 21.81
CA ARG A 194 7.49 11.50 20.76
C ARG A 194 7.94 12.96 20.74
N GLN A 195 7.00 13.90 20.79
CA GLN A 195 7.31 15.33 20.83
C GLN A 195 8.07 15.71 22.10
N ALA A 196 7.65 15.22 23.27
CA ALA A 196 8.33 15.46 24.54
C ALA A 196 9.78 14.93 24.51
N TYR A 197 10.00 13.76 23.93
CA TYR A 197 11.34 13.20 23.77
C TYR A 197 12.20 14.05 22.81
N ALA A 198 11.63 14.51 21.69
CA ALA A 198 12.34 15.33 20.70
C ALA A 198 12.88 16.65 21.28
N VAL A 199 12.21 17.20 22.31
CA VAL A 199 12.65 18.41 23.03
C VAL A 199 13.33 18.10 24.38
N GLY A 200 13.68 16.84 24.65
CA GLY A 200 14.41 16.43 25.86
C GLY A 200 13.61 16.47 27.16
N LYS A 201 12.27 16.55 27.11
CA LYS A 201 11.39 16.57 28.30
C LYS A 201 11.17 15.20 28.94
N ILE A 202 11.34 14.12 28.19
CA ILE A 202 11.28 12.74 28.72
C ILE A 202 12.52 11.96 28.28
N GLY A 203 12.87 10.93 29.05
CA GLY A 203 13.98 10.03 28.75
C GLY A 203 13.62 8.92 27.77
N ARG A 204 14.63 8.10 27.42
CA ARG A 204 14.47 6.94 26.54
C ARG A 204 13.53 5.88 27.14
N LYS A 205 13.54 5.73 28.46
CA LYS A 205 12.73 4.71 29.16
C LYS A 205 11.24 5.01 29.01
N GLU A 206 10.84 6.24 29.30
CA GLU A 206 9.46 6.69 29.21
C GLU A 206 8.94 6.66 27.76
N LEU A 207 9.78 7.03 26.78
CA LEU A 207 9.43 6.89 25.37
C LEU A 207 9.20 5.42 25.00
N LEU A 208 10.09 4.52 25.44
CA LEU A 208 9.97 3.09 25.13
C LEU A 208 8.71 2.49 25.75
N GLU A 209 8.35 2.87 26.99
CA GLU A 209 7.11 2.44 27.64
C GLU A 209 5.87 2.85 26.83
N ALA A 210 5.82 4.11 26.37
CA ALA A 210 4.73 4.59 25.51
C ALA A 210 4.66 3.89 24.14
N GLU A 211 5.81 3.67 23.47
CA GLU A 211 5.84 2.94 22.20
C GLU A 211 5.44 1.46 22.38
N SER A 212 5.88 0.81 23.47
CA SER A 212 5.55 -0.59 23.77
C SER A 212 4.06 -0.77 24.07
N ALA A 213 3.46 0.19 24.76
CA ALA A 213 2.01 0.20 25.01
C ALA A 213 1.19 0.45 23.72
N SER A 214 1.81 1.07 22.69
CA SER A 214 1.21 1.20 21.37
C SER A 214 1.25 -0.13 20.58
N TYR A 215 2.38 -0.85 20.64
CA TYR A 215 2.61 -2.12 19.94
C TYR A 215 2.53 -3.32 20.91
N HIS A 216 1.37 -3.46 21.55
CA HIS A 216 1.19 -4.32 22.73
C HIS A 216 0.72 -5.76 22.39
N SER A 217 0.35 -6.04 21.14
CA SER A 217 -0.27 -7.32 20.77
C SER A 217 -0.02 -7.70 19.30
N LEU A 218 -0.43 -8.92 18.95
CA LEU A 218 -0.31 -9.49 17.60
C LEU A 218 -1.30 -8.81 16.64
N GLY A 219 -0.90 -8.69 15.38
CA GLY A 219 -1.64 -7.98 14.34
C GLY A 219 -0.90 -6.76 13.81
N THR A 220 -1.52 -6.17 12.80
CA THR A 220 -1.01 -4.97 12.09
C THR A 220 -1.18 -3.74 12.96
N CYS A 221 -0.33 -2.72 12.78
CA CYS A 221 -0.45 -1.45 13.49
C CYS A 221 -1.88 -0.89 13.42
N THR A 222 -2.34 -0.20 14.47
CA THR A 222 -3.71 0.35 14.52
C THR A 222 -3.90 1.65 13.74
N PHE A 223 -2.82 2.33 13.37
CA PHE A 223 -2.91 3.55 12.57
C PHE A 223 -3.12 3.27 11.10
N TYR A 224 -3.77 4.18 10.40
CA TYR A 224 -4.05 4.13 8.98
C TYR A 224 -2.85 4.55 8.12
N GLY A 225 -1.78 3.77 8.24
CA GLY A 225 -0.62 3.82 7.33
C GLY A 225 -0.83 2.96 6.08
N THR A 226 0.24 2.72 5.34
CA THR A 226 0.20 1.94 4.11
C THR A 226 -0.31 0.52 4.32
N ALA A 227 0.07 -0.16 5.41
CA ALA A 227 -0.38 -1.53 5.67
C ALA A 227 -1.91 -1.64 5.74
N ASN A 228 -2.59 -0.74 6.46
CA ASN A 228 -4.06 -0.74 6.55
C ASN A 228 -4.73 -0.12 5.32
N SER A 229 -4.06 0.81 4.63
CA SER A 229 -4.49 1.26 3.31
C SER A 229 -4.48 0.11 2.29
N ASN A 230 -3.48 -0.79 2.34
CA ASN A 230 -3.46 -2.01 1.54
C ASN A 230 -4.67 -2.90 1.86
N GLN A 231 -5.01 -3.08 3.14
CA GLN A 231 -6.15 -3.93 3.51
C GLN A 231 -7.47 -3.38 2.95
N MET A 232 -7.68 -2.07 3.07
CA MET A 232 -8.79 -1.36 2.42
C MET A 232 -8.77 -1.55 0.90
N MET A 233 -7.60 -1.35 0.26
CA MET A 233 -7.41 -1.52 -1.17
C MET A 233 -7.80 -2.93 -1.65
N MET A 234 -7.33 -3.96 -0.95
CA MET A 234 -7.62 -5.34 -1.32
C MET A 234 -9.11 -5.69 -1.16
N GLU A 235 -9.78 -5.13 -0.16
CA GLU A 235 -11.22 -5.35 0.02
C GLU A 235 -12.06 -4.62 -1.03
N ILE A 236 -11.73 -3.36 -1.34
CA ILE A 236 -12.48 -2.57 -2.34
C ILE A 236 -12.19 -3.00 -3.80
N MET A 237 -11.05 -3.69 -4.02
CA MET A 237 -10.76 -4.41 -5.27
C MET A 237 -11.46 -5.77 -5.34
N GLY A 238 -12.06 -6.23 -4.25
CA GLY A 238 -12.75 -7.51 -4.18
C GLY A 238 -11.82 -8.73 -4.09
N LEU A 239 -10.61 -8.57 -3.54
CA LEU A 239 -9.60 -9.63 -3.40
C LEU A 239 -9.56 -10.25 -1.98
N HIS A 240 -10.18 -9.58 -1.01
CA HIS A 240 -10.48 -10.10 0.32
C HIS A 240 -11.95 -10.53 0.41
N LEU A 241 -12.29 -11.44 1.33
CA LEU A 241 -13.69 -11.67 1.69
C LEU A 241 -14.32 -10.39 2.27
N PRO A 242 -15.62 -10.13 2.01
CA PRO A 242 -16.32 -8.96 2.55
C PRO A 242 -16.20 -8.86 4.07
N GLY A 243 -15.79 -7.69 4.57
CA GLY A 243 -15.61 -7.36 5.98
C GLY A 243 -14.43 -8.04 6.66
N SER A 244 -13.57 -8.76 5.93
CA SER A 244 -12.50 -9.55 6.55
C SER A 244 -11.24 -8.77 6.91
N SER A 245 -11.02 -7.56 6.37
CA SER A 245 -9.75 -6.84 6.51
C SER A 245 -9.41 -6.44 7.96
N PHE A 246 -10.43 -6.04 8.73
CA PHE A 246 -10.24 -5.40 10.03
C PHE A 246 -10.67 -6.26 11.22
N VAL A 247 -11.02 -7.53 11.00
CA VAL A 247 -11.25 -8.49 12.10
C VAL A 247 -9.92 -8.81 12.79
N ASN A 248 -9.86 -8.71 14.12
CA ASN A 248 -8.61 -8.94 14.85
C ASN A 248 -8.12 -10.41 14.74
N PRO A 249 -6.79 -10.65 14.80
CA PRO A 249 -6.22 -11.98 14.87
C PRO A 249 -6.75 -12.80 16.05
N TYR A 250 -6.70 -14.13 15.94
CA TYR A 250 -7.04 -15.07 17.02
C TYR A 250 -8.44 -14.90 17.61
N THR A 251 -9.39 -14.45 16.79
CA THR A 251 -10.82 -14.48 17.11
C THR A 251 -11.47 -15.66 16.38
N PRO A 252 -12.52 -16.28 16.94
CA PRO A 252 -13.25 -17.33 16.23
C PRO A 252 -13.75 -16.88 14.85
N LEU A 253 -14.12 -15.60 14.72
CA LEU A 253 -14.54 -15.03 13.43
C LEU A 253 -13.39 -15.00 12.41
N ARG A 254 -12.16 -14.64 12.83
CA ARG A 254 -10.97 -14.68 11.96
C ARG A 254 -10.68 -16.10 11.48
N ASP A 255 -10.80 -17.09 12.36
CA ASP A 255 -10.57 -18.48 11.99
C ASP A 255 -11.57 -18.95 10.92
N GLU A 256 -12.85 -18.66 11.11
CA GLU A 256 -13.87 -19.01 10.12
C GLU A 256 -13.73 -18.24 8.79
N LEU A 257 -13.34 -16.97 8.83
CA LEU A 257 -13.00 -16.22 7.61
C LEU A 257 -11.79 -16.81 6.87
N THR A 258 -10.78 -17.26 7.61
CA THR A 258 -9.60 -17.91 7.03
C THR A 258 -9.99 -19.22 6.34
N LYS A 259 -10.83 -20.05 6.98
CA LYS A 259 -11.37 -21.28 6.38
C LYS A 259 -12.27 -20.99 5.18
N ALA A 260 -13.08 -19.93 5.24
CA ALA A 260 -13.94 -19.51 4.14
C ALA A 260 -13.13 -19.10 2.91
N ALA A 261 -12.01 -18.38 3.08
CA ALA A 261 -11.13 -18.01 1.97
C ALA A 261 -10.56 -19.25 1.24
N ALA A 262 -10.23 -20.30 1.99
CA ALA A 262 -9.80 -21.59 1.46
C ALA A 262 -10.87 -22.27 0.59
N LYS A 263 -12.14 -22.20 1.00
CA LYS A 263 -13.28 -22.71 0.20
C LYS A 263 -13.51 -21.87 -1.05
N GLN A 264 -13.34 -20.55 -0.91
CA GLN A 264 -13.59 -19.59 -1.98
C GLN A 264 -12.64 -19.76 -3.16
N VAL A 265 -11.34 -19.94 -2.90
CA VAL A 265 -10.36 -20.12 -3.98
C VAL A 265 -10.63 -21.40 -4.77
N LEU A 266 -11.08 -22.49 -4.13
CA LEU A 266 -11.45 -23.75 -4.79
C LEU A 266 -12.67 -23.58 -5.70
N LYS A 267 -13.71 -22.89 -5.20
CA LYS A 267 -14.95 -22.61 -5.95
C LYS A 267 -14.67 -21.95 -7.30
N PHE A 268 -13.62 -21.13 -7.36
CA PHE A 268 -13.30 -20.31 -8.52
C PHE A 268 -12.24 -20.86 -9.45
N THR A 269 -11.75 -22.08 -9.20
CA THR A 269 -10.85 -22.79 -10.11
C THR A 269 -11.50 -23.08 -11.46
N ALA A 270 -10.67 -23.29 -12.48
CA ALA A 270 -11.14 -23.64 -13.81
C ALA A 270 -11.79 -25.04 -13.89
N LEU A 271 -11.75 -25.81 -12.79
CA LEU A 271 -12.43 -27.10 -12.65
C LEU A 271 -13.93 -26.95 -12.30
N GLY A 272 -14.34 -25.78 -11.81
CA GLY A 272 -15.73 -25.48 -11.48
C GLY A 272 -16.45 -24.62 -12.52
N ASP A 273 -17.71 -24.29 -12.25
CA ASP A 273 -18.57 -23.53 -13.17
C ASP A 273 -18.39 -22.01 -13.09
N ASP A 274 -17.72 -21.50 -12.07
CA ASP A 274 -17.56 -20.07 -11.82
C ASP A 274 -16.08 -19.67 -11.75
N TYR A 275 -15.37 -19.86 -12.87
CA TYR A 275 -13.96 -19.51 -12.98
C TYR A 275 -13.75 -17.99 -12.83
N ARG A 276 -12.90 -17.60 -11.87
CA ARG A 276 -12.55 -16.19 -11.57
C ARG A 276 -11.02 -16.00 -11.47
N PRO A 277 -10.31 -15.94 -12.61
CA PRO A 277 -8.87 -15.65 -12.63
C PRO A 277 -8.57 -14.23 -12.15
N ILE A 278 -7.48 -14.05 -11.41
CA ILE A 278 -7.09 -12.75 -10.83
C ILE A 278 -6.86 -11.67 -11.90
N ALA A 279 -6.40 -12.04 -13.10
CA ALA A 279 -6.22 -11.12 -14.21
C ALA A 279 -7.50 -10.36 -14.58
N HIS A 280 -8.67 -11.01 -14.46
CA HIS A 280 -9.97 -10.42 -14.77
C HIS A 280 -10.60 -9.72 -13.57
N MET A 281 -10.22 -10.10 -12.35
CA MET A 281 -10.60 -9.39 -11.12
C MET A 281 -9.90 -8.03 -11.03
N VAL A 282 -8.59 -8.00 -11.26
CA VAL A 282 -7.80 -6.77 -11.33
C VAL A 282 -7.96 -6.15 -12.72
N SER A 283 -9.09 -5.48 -12.89
CA SER A 283 -9.44 -4.66 -14.06
C SER A 283 -9.16 -3.18 -13.81
N GLU A 284 -9.26 -2.38 -14.86
CA GLU A 284 -9.21 -0.92 -14.81
C GLU A 284 -10.21 -0.39 -13.78
N LYS A 285 -11.44 -0.90 -13.77
CA LYS A 285 -12.47 -0.54 -12.79
C LYS A 285 -12.06 -0.89 -11.36
N ALA A 286 -11.45 -2.05 -11.13
CA ALA A 286 -10.97 -2.43 -9.80
C ALA A 286 -9.82 -1.53 -9.33
N ILE A 287 -8.89 -1.16 -10.22
CA ILE A 287 -7.81 -0.20 -9.93
C ILE A 287 -8.40 1.19 -9.61
N ILE A 288 -9.39 1.65 -10.37
CA ILE A 288 -10.08 2.92 -10.09
C ILE A 288 -10.81 2.85 -8.74
N ASN A 289 -11.49 1.75 -8.41
CA ASN A 289 -12.10 1.52 -7.10
C ASN A 289 -11.08 1.61 -5.96
N ALA A 290 -9.86 1.09 -6.14
CA ALA A 290 -8.78 1.24 -5.17
C ALA A 290 -8.36 2.69 -4.96
N VAL A 291 -8.24 3.48 -6.05
CA VAL A 291 -7.94 4.91 -5.96
C VAL A 291 -9.06 5.67 -5.25
N ILE A 292 -10.32 5.38 -5.58
CA ILE A 292 -11.49 5.95 -4.89
C ILE A 292 -11.44 5.64 -3.40
N GLY A 293 -11.21 4.37 -3.03
CA GLY A 293 -11.08 3.97 -1.64
C GLY A 293 -9.98 4.73 -0.91
N LEU A 294 -8.82 4.87 -1.55
CA LEU A 294 -7.68 5.63 -1.01
C LEU A 294 -8.03 7.09 -0.72
N LEU A 295 -8.74 7.75 -1.65
CA LEU A 295 -9.15 9.15 -1.54
C LEU A 295 -10.25 9.32 -0.48
N ALA A 296 -11.26 8.45 -0.48
CA ALA A 296 -12.38 8.48 0.45
C ALA A 296 -11.96 8.28 1.91
N THR A 297 -10.86 7.57 2.15
CA THR A 297 -10.34 7.29 3.50
C THR A 297 -9.09 8.10 3.87
N GLY A 298 -8.55 8.89 2.94
CA GLY A 298 -7.32 9.64 3.14
C GLY A 298 -6.10 8.74 3.37
N GLY A 299 -5.99 7.65 2.61
CA GLY A 299 -4.93 6.65 2.75
C GLY A 299 -3.53 7.13 2.39
N SER A 300 -2.57 6.20 2.47
CA SER A 300 -1.14 6.49 2.35
C SER A 300 -0.72 6.92 0.94
N THR A 301 0.07 7.99 0.83
CA THR A 301 0.65 8.46 -0.44
C THR A 301 1.56 7.44 -1.12
N ASN A 302 2.09 6.45 -0.39
CA ASN A 302 2.85 5.35 -1.00
C ASN A 302 2.04 4.58 -2.07
N HIS A 303 0.70 4.62 -1.99
CA HIS A 303 -0.16 3.99 -2.98
C HIS A 303 -0.11 4.67 -4.35
N THR A 304 0.34 5.92 -4.46
CA THR A 304 0.58 6.54 -5.76
C THR A 304 1.73 5.87 -6.53
N MET A 305 2.56 5.07 -5.86
CA MET A 305 3.55 4.20 -6.51
C MET A 305 3.08 2.75 -6.57
N HIS A 306 2.52 2.24 -5.46
CA HIS A 306 2.13 0.83 -5.39
C HIS A 306 1.02 0.51 -6.39
N LEU A 307 -0.03 1.33 -6.48
CA LEU A 307 -1.12 1.10 -7.44
C LEU A 307 -0.65 1.24 -8.89
N ILE A 308 0.28 2.16 -9.18
CA ILE A 308 0.86 2.26 -10.54
C ILE A 308 1.65 1.00 -10.89
N ALA A 309 2.47 0.49 -9.96
CA ALA A 309 3.22 -0.75 -10.17
C ALA A 309 2.29 -1.99 -10.31
N ILE A 310 1.24 -2.08 -9.49
CA ILE A 310 0.21 -3.13 -9.57
C ILE A 310 -0.55 -3.04 -10.90
N ALA A 311 -1.01 -1.85 -11.28
CA ALA A 311 -1.71 -1.62 -12.53
C ALA A 311 -0.84 -2.04 -13.72
N ARG A 312 0.43 -1.64 -13.72
CA ARG A 312 1.38 -2.01 -14.78
C ARG A 312 1.58 -3.52 -14.89
N ALA A 313 1.63 -4.25 -13.77
CA ALA A 313 1.69 -5.71 -13.75
C ALA A 313 0.46 -6.38 -14.42
N ALA A 314 -0.68 -5.70 -14.40
CA ALA A 314 -1.93 -6.14 -15.04
C ALA A 314 -2.12 -5.56 -16.46
N GLY A 315 -1.10 -4.89 -17.03
CA GLY A 315 -1.17 -4.22 -18.33
C GLY A 315 -2.00 -2.92 -18.32
N ILE A 316 -2.25 -2.32 -17.16
CA ILE A 316 -3.04 -1.11 -16.97
C ILE A 316 -2.11 0.09 -16.75
N VAL A 317 -2.34 1.19 -17.46
CA VAL A 317 -1.54 2.42 -17.41
C VAL A 317 -2.26 3.48 -16.58
N LEU A 318 -1.98 3.47 -15.27
CA LEU A 318 -2.42 4.47 -14.30
C LEU A 318 -1.31 5.53 -14.12
N ASN A 319 -1.66 6.81 -14.06
CA ASN A 319 -0.74 7.91 -13.80
C ASN A 319 -1.27 8.86 -12.72
N TRP A 320 -0.45 9.81 -12.29
CA TRP A 320 -0.79 10.77 -11.24
C TRP A 320 -1.93 11.72 -11.60
N ASP A 321 -2.13 12.05 -12.87
CA ASP A 321 -3.23 12.93 -13.29
C ASP A 321 -4.60 12.25 -13.09
N ASP A 322 -4.66 10.91 -13.19
CA ASP A 322 -5.84 10.13 -12.83
C ASP A 322 -6.16 10.30 -11.33
N PHE A 323 -5.15 10.20 -10.46
CA PHE A 323 -5.32 10.40 -9.01
C PHE A 323 -5.79 11.83 -8.69
N ASP A 324 -5.17 12.85 -9.28
CA ASP A 324 -5.52 14.25 -9.06
C ASP A 324 -6.95 14.56 -9.50
N THR A 325 -7.34 14.04 -10.67
CA THR A 325 -8.68 14.23 -11.22
C THR A 325 -9.74 13.53 -10.37
N LEU A 326 -9.46 12.30 -9.91
CA LEU A 326 -10.35 11.57 -8.99
C LEU A 326 -10.44 12.24 -7.62
N SER A 327 -9.34 12.80 -7.10
CA SER A 327 -9.28 13.50 -5.82
C SER A 327 -10.24 14.68 -5.75
N LYS A 328 -10.51 15.34 -6.88
CA LYS A 328 -11.48 16.44 -7.00
C LYS A 328 -12.94 15.97 -6.96
N ALA A 329 -13.21 14.69 -7.25
CA ALA A 329 -14.55 14.11 -7.31
C ALA A 329 -14.91 13.27 -6.09
N VAL A 330 -13.92 12.67 -5.44
CA VAL A 330 -14.12 11.75 -4.31
C VAL A 330 -13.85 12.51 -3.01
N PRO A 331 -14.88 12.77 -2.19
CA PRO A 331 -14.70 13.46 -0.92
C PRO A 331 -14.08 12.56 0.15
N LEU A 332 -13.37 13.15 1.10
CA LEU A 332 -12.85 12.46 2.28
C LEU A 332 -14.00 12.21 3.27
N ILE A 333 -14.32 10.94 3.52
CA ILE A 333 -15.41 10.53 4.42
C ILE A 333 -14.96 9.65 5.59
N ALA A 334 -13.67 9.32 5.72
CA ALA A 334 -13.14 8.69 6.94
C ALA A 334 -12.06 9.54 7.62
N LYS A 335 -12.08 9.58 8.96
CA LYS A 335 -11.08 10.23 9.82
C LYS A 335 -10.39 9.21 10.70
N ILE A 336 -9.45 8.49 10.10
CA ILE A 336 -8.61 7.50 10.78
C ILE A 336 -7.22 8.09 11.02
N TYR A 337 -6.66 7.91 12.21
CA TYR A 337 -5.33 8.38 12.58
C TYR A 337 -4.30 7.93 11.53
N PRO A 338 -3.51 8.85 10.96
CA PRO A 338 -3.20 10.20 11.46
C PRO A 338 -4.16 11.34 11.08
N ASN A 339 -5.13 11.13 10.19
CA ASN A 339 -6.05 12.19 9.75
C ASN A 339 -7.16 12.51 10.78
N GLY A 340 -7.28 11.69 11.82
CA GLY A 340 -8.22 11.86 12.92
C GLY A 340 -7.71 11.18 14.20
N PRO A 341 -8.45 11.25 15.31
CA PRO A 341 -8.05 10.61 16.56
C PRO A 341 -8.31 9.09 16.59
N ALA A 342 -9.30 8.61 15.83
CA ALA A 342 -9.75 7.22 15.81
C ALA A 342 -8.74 6.30 15.13
N ASP A 343 -8.58 5.07 15.61
CA ASP A 343 -7.75 4.05 14.96
C ASP A 343 -8.61 3.16 14.03
N VAL A 344 -7.99 2.18 13.35
CA VAL A 344 -8.71 1.31 12.42
C VAL A 344 -9.75 0.41 13.08
N ASN A 345 -9.59 0.07 14.37
CA ASN A 345 -10.58 -0.70 15.10
C ASN A 345 -11.83 0.14 15.38
N HIS A 346 -11.63 1.42 15.75
CA HIS A 346 -12.76 2.35 15.90
C HIS A 346 -13.45 2.63 14.56
N PHE A 347 -12.69 2.77 13.46
CA PHE A 347 -13.28 2.84 12.11
C PHE A 347 -14.11 1.59 11.78
N HIS A 348 -13.60 0.40 12.08
CA HIS A 348 -14.34 -0.85 11.87
C HIS A 348 -15.63 -0.88 12.70
N ALA A 349 -15.56 -0.51 13.98
CA ALA A 349 -16.73 -0.43 14.87
C ALA A 349 -17.75 0.65 14.44
N ALA A 350 -17.31 1.74 13.82
CA ALA A 350 -18.19 2.77 13.27
C ALA A 350 -18.98 2.33 12.02
N GLY A 351 -18.67 1.14 11.46
CA GLY A 351 -19.31 0.56 10.27
C GLY A 351 -18.30 0.07 9.22
N GLY A 352 -17.04 0.49 9.33
CA GLY A 352 -15.91 -0.02 8.55
C GLY A 352 -16.09 0.05 7.04
N MET A 353 -15.49 -0.93 6.35
CA MET A 353 -15.49 -1.02 4.89
C MET A 353 -16.88 -1.20 4.31
N GLY A 354 -17.76 -1.96 4.96
CA GLY A 354 -19.09 -2.24 4.40
C GLY A 354 -19.95 -0.99 4.28
N VAL A 355 -19.98 -0.15 5.32
CA VAL A 355 -20.70 1.13 5.28
C VAL A 355 -20.05 2.10 4.29
N LEU A 356 -18.71 2.16 4.26
CA LEU A 356 -17.97 2.97 3.30
C LEU A 356 -18.32 2.60 1.84
N ILE A 357 -18.28 1.30 1.51
CA ILE A 357 -18.56 0.79 0.16
C ILE A 357 -20.03 1.02 -0.19
N ALA A 358 -20.96 0.79 0.75
CA ALA A 358 -22.38 1.09 0.54
C ALA A 358 -22.61 2.57 0.21
N GLU A 359 -21.96 3.48 0.93
CA GLU A 359 -22.06 4.92 0.74
C GLU A 359 -21.52 5.35 -0.63
N LEU A 360 -20.35 4.82 -1.04
CA LEU A 360 -19.77 5.11 -2.36
C LEU A 360 -20.63 4.56 -3.50
N LEU A 361 -21.16 3.32 -3.38
CA LEU A 361 -22.02 2.71 -4.39
C LEU A 361 -23.33 3.49 -4.57
N ARG A 362 -24.01 3.87 -3.48
CA ARG A 362 -25.27 4.63 -3.53
C ARG A 362 -25.13 5.96 -4.26
N ASN A 363 -23.98 6.61 -4.12
CA ASN A 363 -23.70 7.90 -4.76
C ASN A 363 -23.04 7.74 -6.14
N GLY A 364 -22.94 6.51 -6.67
CA GLY A 364 -22.32 6.25 -7.97
C GLY A 364 -20.84 6.62 -8.02
N LEU A 365 -20.14 6.56 -6.89
CA LEU A 365 -18.72 6.84 -6.77
C LEU A 365 -17.85 5.59 -6.82
N LEU A 366 -18.43 4.40 -6.98
CA LEU A 366 -17.69 3.13 -7.05
C LEU A 366 -18.26 2.27 -8.17
N HIS A 367 -17.40 1.59 -8.94
CA HIS A 367 -17.84 0.65 -9.96
C HIS A 367 -18.45 -0.59 -9.31
N PRO A 368 -19.74 -0.91 -9.56
CA PRO A 368 -20.41 -2.04 -8.93
C PRO A 368 -20.07 -3.38 -9.62
N ASP A 369 -19.61 -3.35 -10.86
CA ASP A 369 -19.54 -4.48 -11.78
C ASP A 369 -18.12 -5.07 -11.94
N THR A 370 -17.36 -5.13 -10.84
CA THR A 370 -16.06 -5.82 -10.79
C THR A 370 -16.22 -7.31 -10.47
N VAL A 371 -15.28 -8.14 -10.91
CA VAL A 371 -15.22 -9.55 -10.47
C VAL A 371 -14.51 -9.60 -9.11
N THR A 372 -15.11 -10.27 -8.13
CA THR A 372 -14.62 -10.30 -6.75
C THR A 372 -14.53 -11.73 -6.22
N VAL A 373 -13.93 -11.90 -5.04
CA VAL A 373 -13.90 -13.19 -4.34
C VAL A 373 -15.19 -13.47 -3.55
N ALA A 374 -16.12 -12.52 -3.46
CA ALA A 374 -17.40 -12.76 -2.79
C ALA A 374 -18.24 -13.82 -3.55
N ASP A 375 -19.24 -14.40 -2.89
CA ASP A 375 -20.05 -15.44 -3.52
C ASP A 375 -20.76 -14.97 -4.80
N GLN A 376 -21.23 -13.73 -4.81
CA GLN A 376 -21.77 -13.08 -5.99
C GLN A 376 -20.71 -12.20 -6.64
N ARG A 377 -20.78 -12.05 -7.97
CA ARG A 377 -19.93 -11.10 -8.70
C ARG A 377 -20.42 -9.68 -8.40
N GLY A 378 -19.48 -8.72 -8.39
CA GLY A 378 -19.75 -7.32 -8.11
C GLY A 378 -19.46 -6.91 -6.67
N MET A 379 -19.53 -5.60 -6.44
CA MET A 379 -19.21 -4.98 -5.15
C MET A 379 -20.39 -4.96 -4.17
N HIS A 380 -21.60 -5.36 -4.57
CA HIS A 380 -22.76 -5.32 -3.68
C HIS A 380 -22.64 -6.24 -2.47
N SER A 381 -22.00 -7.41 -2.59
CA SER A 381 -21.70 -8.27 -1.44
C SER A 381 -20.73 -7.63 -0.43
N TYR A 382 -20.02 -6.57 -0.82
CA TYR A 382 -19.17 -5.80 0.08
C TYR A 382 -19.95 -4.71 0.84
N THR A 383 -21.28 -4.75 0.78
CA THR A 383 -22.18 -4.00 1.68
C THR A 383 -22.74 -4.88 2.79
N GLU A 384 -22.10 -6.03 3.03
CA GLU A 384 -22.41 -6.99 4.08
C GLU A 384 -21.20 -7.16 5.01
N GLU A 385 -21.46 -7.51 6.27
CA GLU A 385 -20.44 -7.79 7.28
C GLU A 385 -20.51 -9.25 7.76
N PRO A 386 -19.35 -9.90 8.01
CA PRO A 386 -19.31 -11.26 8.52
C PRO A 386 -19.57 -11.30 10.03
N LYS A 387 -20.43 -12.23 10.45
CA LYS A 387 -20.74 -12.52 11.85
C LYS A 387 -20.74 -14.01 12.12
N LEU A 388 -20.48 -14.36 13.38
CA LEU A 388 -20.75 -15.71 13.89
C LEU A 388 -22.10 -15.72 14.58
N ILE A 389 -23.07 -16.41 13.98
CA ILE A 389 -24.41 -16.60 14.52
C ILE A 389 -24.56 -18.08 14.79
N ASP A 390 -24.75 -18.45 16.06
CA ASP A 390 -24.77 -19.84 16.52
C ASP A 390 -23.52 -20.64 16.11
N GLY A 391 -22.36 -19.98 16.09
CA GLY A 391 -21.07 -20.57 15.69
C GLY A 391 -20.89 -20.74 14.18
N VAL A 392 -21.83 -20.27 13.37
CA VAL A 392 -21.76 -20.35 11.90
C VAL A 392 -21.47 -18.98 11.30
N LEU A 393 -20.50 -18.92 10.39
CA LEU A 393 -20.19 -17.73 9.63
C LEU A 393 -21.34 -17.37 8.69
N ARG A 394 -21.87 -16.16 8.84
CA ARG A 394 -22.92 -15.59 8.00
C ARG A 394 -22.57 -14.14 7.65
N TRP A 395 -23.02 -13.69 6.49
CA TRP A 395 -22.94 -12.28 6.11
C TRP A 395 -24.32 -11.64 6.31
N GLU A 396 -24.32 -10.49 6.99
CA GLU A 396 -25.52 -9.67 7.18
C GLU A 396 -25.32 -8.30 6.55
N LYS A 397 -26.39 -7.70 6.05
CA LYS A 397 -26.34 -6.33 5.50
C LYS A 397 -25.85 -5.36 6.59
N VAL A 398 -24.91 -4.48 6.23
CA VAL A 398 -24.45 -3.43 7.13
C VAL A 398 -25.53 -2.39 7.42
N SER A 399 -25.34 -1.64 8.50
CA SER A 399 -26.15 -0.45 8.79
C SER A 399 -26.15 0.53 7.62
N GLU A 400 -27.28 1.19 7.35
CA GLU A 400 -27.35 2.17 6.26
C GLU A 400 -26.55 3.44 6.55
N THR A 401 -26.28 3.72 7.82
CA THR A 401 -25.52 4.86 8.32
C THR A 401 -24.40 4.41 9.26
N SER A 402 -23.34 5.20 9.36
CA SER A 402 -22.29 4.99 10.36
C SER A 402 -22.85 5.08 11.77
N LEU A 403 -22.26 4.30 12.68
CA LEU A 403 -22.51 4.38 14.12
C LEU A 403 -21.74 5.53 14.79
N ASP A 404 -20.74 6.10 14.12
CA ASP A 404 -20.02 7.31 14.57
C ASP A 404 -19.65 8.19 13.36
N THR A 405 -20.44 9.24 13.14
CA THR A 405 -20.26 10.18 12.03
C THR A 405 -19.04 11.08 12.15
N GLU A 406 -18.38 11.12 13.32
CA GLU A 406 -17.11 11.83 13.50
C GLU A 406 -15.91 11.00 13.03
N VAL A 407 -16.10 9.69 12.82
CA VAL A 407 -15.10 8.76 12.27
C VAL A 407 -15.39 8.40 10.82
N LEU A 408 -16.65 8.11 10.49
CA LEU A 408 -17.10 7.77 9.14
C LEU A 408 -18.32 8.61 8.76
N GLY A 409 -18.08 9.65 7.96
CA GLY A 409 -19.10 10.55 7.44
C GLY A 409 -19.86 9.98 6.24
N THR A 410 -20.57 10.87 5.54
CA THR A 410 -21.33 10.56 4.33
C THR A 410 -20.88 11.45 3.16
N ILE A 411 -21.26 11.12 1.93
CA ILE A 411 -20.98 12.00 0.78
C ILE A 411 -21.70 13.35 0.90
N ALA A 412 -22.86 13.38 1.54
CA ALA A 412 -23.61 14.61 1.79
C ALA A 412 -22.98 15.48 2.89
N LYS A 413 -22.28 14.88 3.86
CA LYS A 413 -21.58 15.57 4.94
C LYS A 413 -20.15 15.02 5.08
N PRO A 414 -19.27 15.29 4.10
CA PRO A 414 -17.92 14.77 4.12
C PRO A 414 -17.04 15.60 5.05
N PHE A 415 -15.87 15.06 5.41
CA PHE A 415 -14.86 15.79 6.17
C PHE A 415 -14.07 16.78 5.32
N ALA A 416 -13.91 16.48 4.03
CA ALA A 416 -13.40 17.40 3.02
C ALA A 416 -14.04 17.10 1.67
N THR A 417 -14.22 18.12 0.84
CA THR A 417 -14.87 17.99 -0.49
C THR A 417 -14.02 17.25 -1.52
N GLY A 418 -12.71 17.13 -1.29
CA GLY A 418 -11.81 16.29 -2.07
C GLY A 418 -11.02 15.30 -1.20
N GLY A 419 -10.38 14.34 -1.86
CA GLY A 419 -9.64 13.24 -1.21
C GLY A 419 -8.32 13.68 -0.57
N GLY A 420 -7.92 14.93 -0.76
CA GLY A 420 -6.77 15.54 -0.10
C GLY A 420 -5.42 15.02 -0.60
N LEU A 421 -5.37 14.46 -1.81
CA LEU A 421 -4.15 14.14 -2.53
C LEU A 421 -4.06 15.03 -3.78
N HIS A 422 -2.90 15.64 -4.00
CA HIS A 422 -2.68 16.56 -5.11
C HIS A 422 -1.37 16.28 -5.82
N VAL A 423 -1.40 16.42 -7.14
CA VAL A 423 -0.19 16.43 -7.96
C VAL A 423 0.40 17.82 -7.93
N MET A 424 1.69 17.87 -7.58
CA MET A 424 2.49 19.08 -7.57
C MET A 424 3.26 19.18 -8.89
N HIS A 425 3.36 20.36 -9.45
CA HIS A 425 4.10 20.63 -10.68
C HIS A 425 4.76 22.01 -10.66
N GLY A 426 5.85 22.18 -11.41
CA GLY A 426 6.52 23.45 -11.58
C GLY A 426 7.94 23.29 -12.11
N ASN A 427 8.76 24.34 -11.99
CA ASN A 427 10.15 24.31 -12.45
C ASN A 427 11.03 23.33 -11.63
N LEU A 428 10.53 22.85 -10.49
CA LEU A 428 11.18 21.80 -9.68
C LEU A 428 10.84 20.37 -10.13
N GLY A 429 9.88 20.18 -11.02
CA GLY A 429 9.44 18.87 -11.50
C GLY A 429 7.99 18.55 -11.14
N ARG A 430 7.67 17.26 -11.05
CA ARG A 430 6.36 16.75 -10.62
C ARG A 430 6.48 15.97 -9.32
N GLY A 431 5.51 16.05 -8.44
CA GLY A 431 5.52 15.33 -7.16
C GLY A 431 4.12 15.15 -6.61
N ILE A 432 4.03 14.64 -5.39
CA ILE A 432 2.77 14.43 -4.68
C ILE A 432 2.76 15.24 -3.39
N SER A 433 1.62 15.85 -3.08
CA SER A 433 1.33 16.37 -1.75
C SER A 433 0.05 15.80 -1.18
N LYS A 434 -0.04 15.82 0.14
CA LYS A 434 -1.23 15.42 0.89
C LYS A 434 -1.75 16.61 1.68
N LEU A 435 -2.92 17.10 1.28
CA LEU A 435 -3.60 18.23 1.89
C LEU A 435 -4.49 17.84 3.07
N SER A 436 -4.93 16.57 3.16
CA SER A 436 -5.96 16.14 4.11
C SER A 436 -5.64 16.40 5.60
N ALA A 437 -4.37 16.63 5.95
CA ALA A 437 -3.92 16.91 7.31
C ALA A 437 -3.26 18.29 7.48
N VAL A 438 -3.19 19.11 6.43
CA VAL A 438 -2.57 20.45 6.45
C VAL A 438 -3.67 21.49 6.53
N SER A 439 -3.68 22.28 7.62
CA SER A 439 -4.64 23.38 7.78
C SER A 439 -4.45 24.44 6.71
N GLU A 440 -5.52 25.14 6.34
CA GLU A 440 -5.52 26.15 5.25
C GLU A 440 -4.40 27.19 5.42
N ASP A 441 -4.16 27.65 6.65
CA ASP A 441 -3.09 28.62 6.99
C ASP A 441 -1.65 28.14 6.68
N HIS A 442 -1.46 26.83 6.44
CA HIS A 442 -0.18 26.21 6.15
C HIS A 442 -0.09 25.63 4.73
N GLN A 443 -1.12 25.81 3.89
CA GLN A 443 -1.13 25.23 2.54
C GLN A 443 -0.30 26.03 1.52
N ILE A 444 0.10 27.27 1.87
CA ILE A 444 0.94 28.12 1.03
C ILE A 444 2.17 28.54 1.84
N VAL A 445 3.35 28.18 1.35
CA VAL A 445 4.63 28.52 1.97
C VAL A 445 5.57 29.06 0.92
N GLU A 446 6.03 30.29 1.14
CA GLU A 446 7.12 30.90 0.38
C GLU A 446 8.23 31.27 1.35
N ALA A 447 9.36 30.58 1.28
CA ALA A 447 10.46 30.75 2.23
C ALA A 447 11.81 30.33 1.64
N PRO A 448 12.94 30.78 2.23
CA PRO A 448 14.27 30.36 1.81
C PRO A 448 14.49 28.84 1.97
N ALA A 449 15.16 28.22 1.01
CA ALA A 449 15.55 26.83 1.05
C ALA A 449 16.66 26.60 2.09
N VAL A 450 16.52 25.53 2.87
CA VAL A 450 17.61 24.93 3.66
C VAL A 450 17.82 23.52 3.13
N VAL A 451 18.95 23.30 2.49
CA VAL A 451 19.26 22.12 1.67
C VAL A 451 20.09 21.12 2.46
N PHE A 452 19.66 19.86 2.43
CA PHE A 452 20.32 18.71 3.03
C PHE A 452 20.33 17.53 2.04
N ASP A 453 21.35 16.69 2.12
CA ASP A 453 21.44 15.44 1.35
C ASP A 453 21.14 14.20 2.22
N ASP A 454 21.02 14.37 3.53
CA ASP A 454 20.68 13.32 4.49
C ASP A 454 19.72 13.85 5.58
N GLN A 455 18.85 12.98 6.09
CA GLN A 455 17.94 13.34 7.19
C GLN A 455 18.69 13.66 8.50
N GLU A 456 19.81 12.99 8.77
CA GLU A 456 20.58 13.19 10.00
C GLU A 456 21.24 14.58 10.05
N ASP A 457 21.54 15.18 8.89
CA ASP A 457 22.07 16.55 8.80
C ASP A 457 21.02 17.57 9.25
N MET A 458 19.77 17.40 8.78
CA MET A 458 18.65 18.24 9.21
C MET A 458 18.37 18.10 10.70
N LEU A 459 18.35 16.86 11.21
CA LEU A 459 18.16 16.58 12.64
C LEU A 459 19.26 17.22 13.50
N SER A 460 20.50 17.21 13.01
CA SER A 460 21.63 17.84 13.68
C SER A 460 21.50 19.36 13.67
N ALA A 461 21.09 19.97 12.56
CA ALA A 461 20.81 21.41 12.48
C ALA A 461 19.66 21.83 13.41
N PHE A 462 18.59 21.02 13.50
CA PHE A 462 17.49 21.25 14.44
C PHE A 462 17.99 21.26 15.90
N LYS A 463 18.81 20.27 16.29
CA LYS A 463 19.37 20.19 17.65
C LYS A 463 20.28 21.37 18.00
N ARG A 464 20.95 21.95 17.02
CA ARG A 464 21.78 23.16 17.19
C ARG A 464 20.97 24.46 17.21
N GLY A 465 19.65 24.40 17.01
CA GLY A 465 18.77 25.58 17.00
C GLY A 465 18.84 26.40 15.70
N GLU A 466 19.44 25.87 14.64
CA GLU A 466 19.70 26.61 13.38
C GLU A 466 18.44 26.79 12.50
N LEU A 467 17.36 26.09 12.85
CA LEU A 467 16.12 25.99 12.07
C LEU A 467 14.95 26.77 12.68
N GLU A 468 15.19 27.61 13.71
CA GLU A 468 14.16 28.49 14.29
C GLU A 468 13.91 29.73 13.43
N LYS A 469 13.37 29.50 12.23
CA LYS A 469 13.05 30.52 11.21
C LYS A 469 12.03 29.95 10.22
N ASP A 470 11.54 30.78 9.31
CA ASP A 470 10.77 30.33 8.15
C ASP A 470 11.71 29.71 7.11
N PHE A 471 11.39 28.52 6.60
CA PHE A 471 12.18 27.85 5.57
C PHE A 471 11.44 26.71 4.86
N VAL A 472 11.95 26.36 3.68
CA VAL A 472 11.61 25.10 3.01
C VAL A 472 12.79 24.13 3.17
N ALA A 473 12.58 23.04 3.88
CA ALA A 473 13.54 21.94 3.99
C ALA A 473 13.62 21.19 2.65
N VAL A 474 14.77 21.25 1.99
CA VAL A 474 15.01 20.53 0.73
C VAL A 474 15.89 19.33 1.03
N ILE A 475 15.32 18.12 0.96
CA ILE A 475 16.06 16.88 1.21
C ILE A 475 16.29 16.15 -0.12
N ARG A 476 17.53 16.15 -0.59
CA ARG A 476 17.92 15.65 -1.90
C ARG A 476 18.48 14.24 -1.83
N TYR A 477 18.56 13.58 -2.98
CA TYR A 477 19.19 12.27 -3.12
C TYR A 477 18.53 11.20 -2.24
N GLN A 478 17.21 11.31 -2.08
CA GLN A 478 16.38 10.35 -1.36
C GLN A 478 15.46 9.57 -2.31
N GLY A 479 15.67 9.68 -3.62
CA GLY A 479 14.90 8.97 -4.64
C GLY A 479 15.19 7.46 -4.72
N PRO A 480 14.43 6.72 -5.56
CA PRO A 480 14.62 5.29 -5.77
C PRO A 480 16.05 4.92 -6.18
N ARG A 481 16.65 5.62 -7.14
CA ARG A 481 18.01 5.32 -7.61
C ARG A 481 19.08 5.78 -6.62
N ALA A 482 18.84 6.90 -5.93
CA ALA A 482 19.79 7.45 -4.99
C ALA A 482 20.07 6.52 -3.80
N ASN A 483 19.03 6.03 -3.11
CA ASN A 483 19.17 5.19 -1.92
C ASN A 483 17.95 4.29 -1.63
N GLY A 484 17.17 3.93 -2.65
CA GLY A 484 16.02 3.03 -2.48
C GLY A 484 14.78 3.68 -1.87
N MET A 485 14.72 5.02 -1.88
CA MET A 485 13.58 5.82 -1.45
C MET A 485 13.10 5.52 -0.01
N PRO A 486 13.94 5.74 1.01
CA PRO A 486 13.57 5.49 2.40
C PRO A 486 12.45 6.44 2.86
N GLU A 487 11.64 6.00 3.82
CA GLU A 487 10.71 6.90 4.52
C GLU A 487 11.44 7.75 5.55
N LEU A 488 11.44 9.07 5.35
CA LEU A 488 12.15 10.04 6.20
C LEU A 488 11.35 10.40 7.47
N HIS A 489 10.85 9.39 8.18
CA HIS A 489 9.91 9.54 9.31
C HIS A 489 10.46 10.41 10.46
N LYS A 490 11.79 10.45 10.65
CA LYS A 490 12.42 11.24 11.73
C LYS A 490 12.28 12.75 11.55
N LEU A 491 11.96 13.23 10.34
CA LEU A 491 11.86 14.66 10.04
C LEU A 491 10.52 15.26 10.51
N THR A 492 9.46 14.45 10.60
CA THR A 492 8.11 14.95 10.93
C THR A 492 8.02 15.59 12.31
N PRO A 493 8.54 14.99 13.41
CA PRO A 493 8.43 15.60 14.73
C PRO A 493 9.16 16.96 14.87
N PRO A 494 10.43 17.11 14.44
CA PRO A 494 11.12 18.41 14.44
C PRO A 494 10.40 19.49 13.64
N LEU A 495 9.98 19.19 12.41
CA LEU A 495 9.23 20.15 11.57
C LEU A 495 7.91 20.54 12.23
N GLY A 496 7.20 19.58 12.81
CA GLY A 496 5.95 19.83 13.54
C GLY A 496 6.15 20.73 14.76
N VAL A 497 7.27 20.59 15.49
CA VAL A 497 7.63 21.48 16.60
C VAL A 497 7.92 22.90 16.12
N LEU A 498 8.61 23.07 14.99
CA LEU A 498 8.89 24.40 14.42
C LEU A 498 7.60 25.09 13.95
N GLN A 499 6.69 24.35 13.33
CA GLN A 499 5.37 24.88 12.96
C GLN A 499 4.56 25.27 14.19
N ASP A 500 4.60 24.49 15.28
CA ASP A 500 3.93 24.82 16.56
C ASP A 500 4.50 26.08 17.22
N LYS A 501 5.76 26.43 16.94
CA LYS A 501 6.37 27.70 17.35
C LYS A 501 5.93 28.89 16.50
N GLY A 502 5.17 28.66 15.43
CA GLY A 502 4.64 29.70 14.54
C GLY A 502 5.48 29.95 13.29
N PHE A 503 6.54 29.17 13.04
CA PHE A 503 7.33 29.31 11.82
C PHE A 503 6.61 28.71 10.60
N LYS A 504 6.77 29.35 9.45
CA LYS A 504 6.33 28.80 8.16
C LYS A 504 7.37 27.81 7.67
N VAL A 505 7.08 26.53 7.85
CA VAL A 505 7.96 25.43 7.47
C VAL A 505 7.31 24.53 6.45
N ALA A 506 8.08 24.09 5.45
CA ALA A 506 7.65 23.08 4.49
C ALA A 506 8.79 22.10 4.17
N LEU A 507 8.46 21.00 3.49
CA LEU A 507 9.42 20.00 3.04
C LEU A 507 9.29 19.75 1.53
N VAL A 508 10.41 19.68 0.81
CA VAL A 508 10.47 19.22 -0.58
C VAL A 508 11.54 18.12 -0.68
N THR A 509 11.19 16.97 -1.23
CA THR A 509 12.13 15.86 -1.40
C THR A 509 11.80 14.99 -2.62
N ASP A 510 12.84 14.45 -3.26
CA ASP A 510 12.75 13.40 -4.27
C ASP A 510 12.50 12.00 -3.64
N GLY A 511 12.59 11.90 -2.31
CA GLY A 511 12.20 10.72 -1.53
C GLY A 511 10.76 10.76 -1.04
N ARG A 512 10.51 10.16 0.12
CA ARG A 512 9.17 10.07 0.69
C ARG A 512 9.16 10.25 2.21
N MET A 513 7.99 10.63 2.71
CA MET A 513 7.70 10.63 4.15
C MET A 513 6.99 9.34 4.53
N SER A 514 6.84 9.07 5.84
CA SER A 514 5.90 8.03 6.25
C SER A 514 4.54 8.35 5.64
N GLY A 515 3.90 7.43 4.92
CA GLY A 515 2.64 7.70 4.22
C GLY A 515 1.47 8.15 5.13
N ALA A 516 1.71 8.17 6.44
CA ALA A 516 0.95 8.88 7.45
C ALA A 516 1.10 10.41 7.31
N SER A 517 -0.03 11.10 7.13
CA SER A 517 -0.12 12.55 6.98
C SER A 517 0.47 13.29 8.18
N GLY A 518 1.23 14.36 7.92
CA GLY A 518 1.66 15.33 8.91
C GLY A 518 0.98 16.68 8.66
N LYS A 519 0.91 17.52 9.70
CA LYS A 519 0.41 18.89 9.61
C LYS A 519 1.31 19.87 8.83
N VAL A 520 2.52 19.40 8.47
CA VAL A 520 3.53 20.19 7.76
C VAL A 520 3.34 20.00 6.26
N PRO A 521 3.21 21.08 5.47
CA PRO A 521 3.11 21.00 4.02
C PRO A 521 4.36 20.32 3.44
N SER A 522 4.15 19.33 2.58
CA SER A 522 5.25 18.57 1.97
C SER A 522 4.98 18.24 0.51
N VAL A 523 6.02 18.33 -0.31
CA VAL A 523 6.07 17.80 -1.67
C VAL A 523 7.07 16.65 -1.67
N ILE A 524 6.55 15.44 -1.90
CA ILE A 524 7.32 14.19 -1.90
C ILE A 524 7.29 13.57 -3.28
N HIS A 525 8.10 12.53 -3.48
CA HIS A 525 8.19 11.76 -4.71
C HIS A 525 8.65 12.61 -5.90
N LEU A 526 9.30 13.75 -5.64
CA LEU A 526 9.61 14.71 -6.70
C LEU A 526 10.46 14.05 -7.79
N CYS A 527 9.97 14.09 -9.01
CA CYS A 527 10.59 13.49 -10.18
C CYS A 527 10.75 14.51 -11.34
N PRO A 528 11.83 14.42 -12.13
CA PRO A 528 12.95 13.46 -12.01
C PRO A 528 13.74 13.63 -10.71
N GLU A 529 14.26 12.53 -10.14
CA GLU A 529 15.02 12.56 -8.88
C GLU A 529 16.42 13.17 -9.08
N CYS A 530 17.10 13.55 -7.98
CA CYS A 530 18.41 14.18 -8.04
C CYS A 530 19.47 13.28 -8.71
N GLU A 531 19.45 11.97 -8.46
CA GLU A 531 20.38 11.00 -9.06
C GLU A 531 20.23 10.91 -10.59
N MET A 532 19.05 11.28 -11.12
CA MET A 532 18.76 11.34 -12.55
C MET A 532 18.96 12.76 -13.14
N GLY A 533 19.63 13.66 -12.42
CA GLY A 533 19.85 15.03 -12.86
C GLY A 533 18.63 15.94 -12.72
N GLY A 534 17.67 15.56 -11.87
CA GLY A 534 16.46 16.33 -11.61
C GLY A 534 16.70 17.76 -11.12
N PRO A 535 15.75 18.69 -11.34
CA PRO A 535 15.95 20.11 -11.00
C PRO A 535 16.24 20.36 -9.51
N LEU A 536 15.73 19.53 -8.61
CA LEU A 536 15.97 19.66 -7.15
C LEU A 536 17.46 19.64 -6.78
N ALA A 537 18.31 18.97 -7.56
CA ALA A 537 19.76 18.94 -7.35
C ALA A 537 20.44 20.30 -7.58
N LYS A 538 19.77 21.24 -8.24
CA LYS A 538 20.28 22.60 -8.54
C LYS A 538 19.92 23.65 -7.48
N VAL A 539 19.05 23.29 -6.54
CA VAL A 539 18.63 24.16 -5.44
C VAL A 539 19.81 24.37 -4.47
N ARG A 540 19.95 25.61 -3.99
CA ARG A 540 21.00 26.07 -3.08
C ARG A 540 20.36 26.68 -1.84
N ASN A 541 21.11 26.69 -0.73
CA ASN A 541 20.70 27.38 0.49
C ASN A 541 20.37 28.86 0.18
N GLY A 542 19.22 29.32 0.66
CA GLY A 542 18.76 30.70 0.48
C GLY A 542 17.91 30.95 -0.76
N ASP A 543 17.83 30.02 -1.73
CA ASP A 543 16.88 30.13 -2.84
C ASP A 543 15.45 30.20 -2.29
N ILE A 544 14.63 31.13 -2.77
CA ILE A 544 13.23 31.18 -2.36
C ILE A 544 12.45 30.08 -3.06
N ILE A 545 11.74 29.25 -2.30
CA ILE A 545 10.83 28.23 -2.83
C ILE A 545 9.41 28.66 -2.53
N ALA A 546 8.59 28.77 -3.57
CA ALA A 546 7.16 28.97 -3.50
C ALA A 546 6.45 27.62 -3.66
N LEU A 547 5.79 27.17 -2.61
CA LEU A 547 4.99 25.96 -2.53
C LEU A 547 3.53 26.35 -2.28
N ASN A 548 2.65 25.95 -3.20
CA ASN A 548 1.23 26.22 -3.09
C ASN A 548 0.44 24.92 -3.30
N LEU A 549 -0.03 24.34 -2.21
CA LEU A 549 -0.80 23.10 -2.23
C LEU A 549 -2.20 23.29 -2.85
N GLN A 550 -2.73 24.51 -2.86
CA GLN A 550 -4.05 24.81 -3.41
C GLN A 550 -4.04 24.85 -4.94
N THR A 551 -2.97 25.39 -5.55
CA THR A 551 -2.79 25.43 -7.00
C THR A 551 -2.02 24.23 -7.54
N GLY A 552 -1.35 23.46 -6.67
CA GLY A 552 -0.49 22.35 -7.08
C GLY A 552 0.88 22.82 -7.57
N GLU A 553 1.33 24.02 -7.20
CA GLU A 553 2.58 24.61 -7.73
C GLU A 553 3.76 24.44 -6.77
N VAL A 554 4.92 24.10 -7.32
CA VAL A 554 6.19 24.03 -6.59
C VAL A 554 7.33 24.59 -7.43
N ASN A 555 7.82 25.77 -7.06
CA ASN A 555 8.79 26.51 -7.86
C ASN A 555 9.92 27.10 -7.01
N VAL A 556 11.13 27.14 -7.58
CA VAL A 556 12.16 28.09 -7.16
C VAL A 556 11.82 29.44 -7.78
N VAL A 557 11.76 30.50 -6.96
CA VAL A 557 11.45 31.87 -7.37
C VAL A 557 12.73 32.51 -7.95
N MET A 558 13.00 32.18 -9.21
CA MET A 558 14.14 32.64 -9.99
C MET A 558 13.77 32.58 -11.48
N ASP A 559 14.48 33.32 -12.33
CA ASP A 559 14.35 33.16 -13.77
C ASP A 559 14.65 31.70 -14.19
N ASN A 560 13.78 31.14 -15.04
CA ASN A 560 13.89 29.73 -15.43
C ASN A 560 15.17 29.44 -16.24
N ALA A 561 15.67 30.38 -17.04
CA ALA A 561 16.91 30.19 -17.78
C ALA A 561 18.12 30.24 -16.84
N GLU A 562 18.11 31.15 -15.86
CA GLU A 562 19.12 31.19 -14.79
C GLU A 562 19.14 29.88 -13.99
N PHE A 563 17.98 29.40 -13.54
CA PHE A 563 17.88 28.14 -12.78
C PHE A 563 18.30 26.94 -13.63
N ALA A 564 17.86 26.87 -14.89
CA ALA A 564 18.23 25.79 -15.80
C ALA A 564 19.75 25.75 -16.07
N ALA A 565 20.41 26.90 -16.15
CA ALA A 565 21.86 27.00 -16.36
C ALA A 565 22.70 26.56 -15.15
N ARG A 566 22.10 26.40 -13.96
CA ARG A 566 22.84 25.91 -12.79
C ARG A 566 23.29 24.47 -12.98
N ILE A 567 24.53 24.22 -12.57
CA ILE A 567 25.10 22.88 -12.45
C ILE A 567 24.53 22.23 -11.17
N PRO A 568 23.98 21.01 -11.24
CA PRO A 568 23.58 20.24 -10.07
C PRO A 568 24.72 20.09 -9.07
N LEU A 569 24.46 20.31 -7.78
CA LEU A 569 25.47 20.05 -6.75
C LEU A 569 25.58 18.54 -6.55
N PRO A 570 26.79 17.95 -6.53
CA PRO A 570 26.94 16.51 -6.33
C PRO A 570 26.43 16.09 -4.95
N LYS A 571 25.99 14.83 -4.85
CA LYS A 571 25.63 14.20 -3.58
C LYS A 571 26.82 14.22 -2.62
N ALA A 572 26.65 14.82 -1.45
CA ALA A 572 27.70 14.86 -0.43
C ALA A 572 27.94 13.51 0.26
N THR A 573 26.93 12.63 0.32
CA THR A 573 26.96 11.37 1.07
C THR A 573 27.24 10.14 0.20
N THR A 574 28.19 9.29 0.62
CA THR A 574 28.64 8.12 -0.17
C THR A 574 28.33 6.76 0.46
N ASN A 575 27.82 6.71 1.69
CA ASN A 575 27.77 5.48 2.50
C ASN A 575 26.44 4.71 2.45
N HIS A 576 25.53 5.08 1.54
CA HIS A 576 24.22 4.43 1.41
C HIS A 576 24.27 3.10 0.64
N HIS A 577 25.42 2.75 0.05
CA HIS A 577 25.51 1.62 -0.88
C HIS A 577 25.96 0.30 -0.24
N TYR A 578 26.42 0.32 1.02
CA TYR A 578 27.03 -0.83 1.71
C TYR A 578 26.52 -1.00 3.13
N GLY A 579 26.51 -2.24 3.64
CA GLY A 579 26.09 -2.58 5.00
C GLY A 579 24.59 -2.82 5.09
N MET A 580 24.18 -3.67 6.04
CA MET A 580 22.79 -4.18 6.15
C MET A 580 22.29 -4.87 4.86
N GLY A 581 23.19 -5.41 4.05
CA GLY A 581 22.85 -6.09 2.78
C GLY A 581 22.59 -5.16 1.60
N ARG A 582 22.75 -3.83 1.75
CA ARG A 582 22.48 -2.83 0.69
C ARG A 582 23.34 -3.01 -0.56
N GLU A 583 24.53 -3.59 -0.40
CA GLU A 583 25.44 -3.93 -1.49
C GLU A 583 24.82 -4.91 -2.51
N MET A 584 23.89 -5.78 -2.08
CA MET A 584 23.19 -6.72 -2.96
C MET A 584 22.14 -6.04 -3.85
N PHE A 585 21.73 -4.81 -3.53
CA PHE A 585 20.66 -4.07 -4.22
C PHE A 585 21.20 -2.98 -5.15
N GLY A 586 22.48 -3.04 -5.54
CA GLY A 586 23.06 -2.10 -6.52
C GLY A 586 22.29 -2.05 -7.84
N ASN A 587 21.92 -3.21 -8.39
CA ASN A 587 21.12 -3.29 -9.62
C ASN A 587 19.69 -2.77 -9.44
N PHE A 588 19.11 -2.93 -8.25
CA PHE A 588 17.80 -2.36 -7.93
C PHE A 588 17.85 -0.84 -7.86
N ARG A 589 18.98 -0.25 -7.46
CA ARG A 589 19.15 1.21 -7.51
C ARG A 589 19.33 1.70 -8.93
N LEU A 590 20.15 1.03 -9.74
CA LEU A 590 20.38 1.43 -11.13
C LEU A 590 19.13 1.26 -12.01
N GLY A 591 18.35 0.19 -11.77
CA GLY A 591 17.19 -0.20 -12.56
C GLY A 591 15.88 0.45 -12.15
N ALA A 592 15.81 1.15 -11.02
CA ALA A 592 14.54 1.67 -10.52
C ALA A 592 13.94 2.71 -11.47
N SER A 593 12.64 2.59 -11.73
CA SER A 593 11.87 3.61 -12.42
C SER A 593 11.66 4.86 -11.55
N SER A 594 11.12 5.94 -12.12
CA SER A 594 10.73 7.11 -11.32
C SER A 594 9.59 6.76 -10.36
N ALA A 595 9.37 7.61 -9.34
CA ALA A 595 8.23 7.49 -8.45
C ALA A 595 6.89 7.61 -9.19
N GLU A 596 6.79 8.48 -10.20
CA GLU A 596 5.59 8.62 -11.04
C GLU A 596 5.25 7.36 -11.83
N THR A 597 6.24 6.54 -12.18
CA THR A 597 6.03 5.26 -12.87
C THR A 597 6.08 4.06 -11.93
N GLY A 598 5.90 4.27 -10.62
CA GLY A 598 5.74 3.21 -9.62
C GLY A 598 7.01 2.81 -8.87
N ALA A 599 8.14 3.48 -9.08
CA ALA A 599 9.45 3.22 -8.48
C ALA A 599 9.78 1.72 -8.43
N SER A 600 9.74 1.06 -9.59
CA SER A 600 9.89 -0.39 -9.71
C SER A 600 11.09 -0.78 -10.56
N ASN A 601 11.64 -1.94 -10.24
CA ASN A 601 12.72 -2.65 -10.94
C ASN A 601 12.23 -3.78 -11.83
N LEU A 602 10.93 -4.08 -11.79
CA LEU A 602 10.34 -5.22 -12.51
C LEU A 602 10.04 -4.89 -13.97
N PHE A 603 9.93 -3.61 -14.28
CA PHE A 603 9.52 -3.13 -15.60
C PHE A 603 10.61 -2.26 -16.17
N ILE A 604 10.99 -2.52 -17.43
CA ILE A 604 11.83 -1.62 -18.20
C ILE A 604 11.02 -0.33 -18.38
N VAL A 605 11.56 0.83 -18.02
CA VAL A 605 10.92 2.12 -18.33
C VAL A 605 10.99 2.26 -19.86
N ASP A 606 9.82 2.22 -20.51
CA ASP A 606 9.72 2.41 -21.96
C ASP A 606 10.06 3.86 -22.35
#